data_AF-A0A955BC12-F1
#
_entry.id   AF-A0A955BC12-F1
#
_cell.length_a   1.000
_cell.length_b   1.000
_cell.length_c   1.000
_cell.angle_alpha   90.00
_cell.angle_beta   90.00
_cell.angle_gamma   90.00
#
_symmetry.space_group_name_H-M   'P 1'
#
loop_
_entity.id
_entity.type
_entity.pdbx_description
1 polymer ?
#
loop_
_entity_poly.entity_id
_entity_poly.type
_entity_poly.pdbx_seq_one_letter_code
_entity_poly.pdbx_strand_id
1 'polypeptide(L)'
;GNHPFYLQRQLGPTPHVRPTLEHPHSEARSLTGGVVYYGQAMPELRGAYIYGDYSTGKIWGARHDGQRVTWHQELADTTLAVACIDVDADGELLIVDHRGGDEGGFYRFVPNQGDSVHDPAAFPRKLSETGLFQSVAGHRVQPSLIPYSVNAPLWSDGTYKERYMAIPGDSPKITMRATGGWDFPNGTVLVKSFALEAEAGNPATRRWIETRLLTRQDNEWVGYTYQWNDEQTEATLVDKQGLDLDFAVIEDGVPRKQPWHYPSRTECMVCHSRAANFVLGPSTVQMNRTHDYGGFVDNQLRVLEHLGLLQVDATNDFVKQLREQLLADGLSDEEATKQVDWFRSPSDQRKPRLGGSQLAGATEHYPRLVDPYDESLALEQRARSYLHANCAHCHIGAGGGNAQIDLAFATKLSDMKALDERPLHDTFGIDDPRIIAPGDPRRSVLLHRVSIRDRGQMPQLATTRPDAKAVKLIEQWIEHLAKPEAEPKPNAVGAKANGQ
;
A
#
# COMPACT_ATOMS: atom_id res chain seq x y z
N GLY A 1 -11.21 22.03 -3.11
CA GLY A 1 -11.40 21.59 -4.51
C GLY A 1 -12.82 21.85 -4.96
N ASN A 2 -13.11 21.59 -6.23
CA ASN A 2 -14.44 21.68 -6.84
C ASN A 2 -15.31 20.45 -6.57
N HIS A 3 -14.82 19.50 -5.77
CA HIS A 3 -15.49 18.22 -5.49
C HIS A 3 -16.15 18.23 -4.11
N PRO A 4 -17.46 17.91 -4.00
CA PRO A 4 -18.14 17.82 -2.70
C PRO A 4 -17.57 16.65 -1.88
N PHE A 5 -17.24 16.92 -0.61
CA PHE A 5 -16.73 15.89 0.31
C PHE A 5 -17.83 14.90 0.72
N TYR A 6 -19.04 15.40 1.01
CA TYR A 6 -20.22 14.60 1.26
C TYR A 6 -21.15 14.70 0.06
N LEU A 7 -21.26 13.61 -0.70
CA LEU A 7 -21.96 13.61 -1.99
C LEU A 7 -23.46 13.86 -1.85
N GLN A 8 -24.03 13.47 -0.70
CA GLN A 8 -25.45 13.60 -0.37
C GLN A 8 -25.79 14.91 0.34
N ARG A 9 -24.80 15.74 0.67
CA ARG A 9 -25.05 16.99 1.40
C ARG A 9 -25.67 17.99 0.45
N GLN A 10 -26.89 18.45 0.77
CA GLN A 10 -27.51 19.56 0.07
C GLN A 10 -26.59 20.79 0.16
N LEU A 11 -26.19 21.32 -0.99
CA LEU A 11 -25.37 22.53 -1.06
C LEU A 11 -26.18 23.71 -0.53
N GLY A 12 -25.50 24.59 0.21
CA GLY A 12 -26.10 25.85 0.66
C GLY A 12 -26.47 26.75 -0.52
N PRO A 13 -27.31 27.78 -0.30
CA PRO A 13 -27.75 28.68 -1.36
C PRO A 13 -26.64 29.58 -1.94
N THR A 14 -25.49 29.66 -1.27
CA THR A 14 -24.37 30.51 -1.67
C THR A 14 -23.53 29.83 -2.76
N PRO A 15 -23.33 30.46 -3.93
CA PRO A 15 -22.45 29.92 -4.96
C PRO A 15 -21.02 29.74 -4.46
N HIS A 16 -20.43 28.57 -4.71
CA HIS A 16 -19.03 28.32 -4.37
C HIS A 16 -18.09 29.09 -5.29
N VAL A 17 -17.11 29.79 -4.71
CA VAL A 17 -15.98 30.32 -5.45
C VAL A 17 -15.09 29.14 -5.83
N ARG A 18 -14.77 29.00 -7.12
CA ARG A 18 -13.86 27.96 -7.60
C ARG A 18 -12.46 28.19 -7.00
N PRO A 19 -11.73 27.13 -6.63
CA PRO A 19 -10.37 27.28 -6.14
C PRO A 19 -9.47 27.86 -7.23
N THR A 20 -8.51 28.68 -6.83
CA THR A 20 -7.50 29.25 -7.73
C THR A 20 -6.62 28.15 -8.35
N LEU A 21 -6.29 27.14 -7.55
CA LEU A 21 -5.50 25.97 -7.92
C LEU A 21 -6.15 24.72 -7.33
N GLU A 22 -6.14 23.63 -8.08
CA GLU A 22 -6.64 22.33 -7.66
C GLU A 22 -5.68 21.25 -8.15
N HIS A 23 -5.34 20.31 -7.27
CA HIS A 23 -4.54 19.14 -7.58
C HIS A 23 -5.41 17.89 -7.48
N PRO A 24 -5.32 16.96 -8.44
CA PRO A 24 -5.98 15.67 -8.33
C PRO A 24 -5.32 14.81 -7.24
N HIS A 25 -6.06 13.82 -6.73
CA HIS A 25 -5.51 12.87 -5.75
C HIS A 25 -4.44 11.93 -6.33
N SER A 26 -4.30 11.91 -7.66
CA SER A 26 -3.19 11.29 -8.36
C SER A 26 -1.90 12.12 -8.29
N GLU A 27 -1.94 13.37 -7.80
CA GLU A 27 -0.76 14.25 -7.68
C GLU A 27 -0.48 14.68 -6.23
N ALA A 28 -1.51 14.97 -5.43
CA ALA A 28 -1.41 15.47 -4.06
C ALA A 28 -2.46 14.81 -3.15
N ARG A 29 -2.35 14.94 -1.82
CA ARG A 29 -3.31 14.32 -0.86
C ARG A 29 -3.78 15.24 0.26
N SER A 30 -2.87 16.06 0.79
CA SER A 30 -3.09 16.94 1.93
C SER A 30 -2.24 18.19 1.76
N LEU A 31 -2.75 19.17 1.01
CA LEU A 31 -2.09 20.45 0.81
C LEU A 31 -1.96 21.21 2.13
N THR A 32 -0.72 21.55 2.49
CA THR A 32 -0.35 22.24 3.73
C THR A 32 -0.47 23.76 3.59
N GLY A 33 -0.52 24.28 2.35
CA GLY A 33 -0.47 25.71 2.07
C GLY A 33 0.97 26.25 2.10
N GLY A 34 1.13 27.57 2.19
CA GLY A 34 2.44 28.21 2.33
C GLY A 34 2.38 29.74 2.20
N VAL A 35 3.40 30.33 1.56
CA VAL A 35 3.67 31.78 1.60
C VAL A 35 3.97 32.36 0.22
N VAL A 36 3.76 33.67 0.06
CA VAL A 36 4.25 34.37 -1.14
C VAL A 36 5.71 34.78 -0.92
N TYR A 37 6.61 34.24 -1.73
CA TYR A 37 8.04 34.43 -1.55
C TYR A 37 8.52 35.81 -2.07
N TYR A 38 9.29 36.52 -1.24
CA TYR A 38 9.89 37.82 -1.59
C TYR A 38 11.38 37.93 -1.26
N GLY A 39 12.03 36.83 -0.86
CA GLY A 39 13.46 36.77 -0.59
C GLY A 39 14.34 37.13 -1.80
N GLN A 40 15.62 37.28 -1.53
CA GLN A 40 16.62 37.71 -2.52
C GLN A 40 17.41 36.53 -3.11
N ALA A 41 17.48 35.39 -2.40
CA ALA A 41 18.29 34.26 -2.84
C ALA A 41 17.75 33.56 -4.11
N MET A 42 16.44 33.63 -4.37
CA MET A 42 15.77 33.01 -5.52
C MET A 42 14.91 34.02 -6.31
N PRO A 43 15.51 35.01 -7.01
CA PRO A 43 14.77 36.08 -7.68
C PRO A 43 13.68 35.59 -8.64
N GLU A 44 13.88 34.43 -9.27
CA GLU A 44 12.96 33.78 -10.19
C GLU A 44 11.66 33.30 -9.55
N LEU A 45 11.63 33.11 -8.22
CA LEU A 45 10.44 32.73 -7.46
C LEU A 45 9.75 33.93 -6.82
N ARG A 46 10.34 35.13 -6.89
CA ARG A 46 9.79 36.33 -6.26
C ARG A 46 8.35 36.61 -6.74
N GLY A 47 7.45 36.85 -5.79
CA GLY A 47 6.02 37.04 -6.02
C GLY A 47 5.23 35.76 -6.32
N ALA A 48 5.85 34.58 -6.30
CA ALA A 48 5.13 33.31 -6.39
C ALA A 48 4.61 32.87 -5.01
N TYR A 49 3.41 32.31 -4.99
CA TYR A 49 2.87 31.56 -3.86
C TYR A 49 3.50 30.17 -3.87
N ILE A 50 4.27 29.87 -2.82
CA ILE A 50 4.97 28.61 -2.61
C ILE A 50 4.17 27.81 -1.60
N TYR A 51 3.81 26.58 -1.94
CA TYR A 51 3.00 25.71 -1.09
C TYR A 51 3.40 24.25 -1.29
N GLY A 52 3.06 23.39 -0.32
CA GLY A 52 3.41 21.98 -0.39
C GLY A 52 2.30 21.04 0.05
N ASP A 53 2.62 19.75 0.00
CA ASP A 53 1.73 18.66 0.38
C ASP A 53 2.36 17.79 1.47
N TYR A 54 1.62 17.57 2.56
CA TYR A 54 2.10 16.82 3.73
C TYR A 54 2.41 15.35 3.43
N SER A 55 1.63 14.72 2.54
CA SER A 55 1.70 13.26 2.34
C SER A 55 2.73 12.86 1.30
N THR A 56 2.84 13.67 0.24
CA THR A 56 3.74 13.42 -0.90
C THR A 56 5.07 14.13 -0.75
N GLY A 57 5.15 15.22 0.04
CA GLY A 57 6.36 16.02 0.21
C GLY A 57 6.66 16.94 -0.99
N LYS A 58 5.78 16.97 -1.99
CA LYS A 58 5.90 17.86 -3.16
C LYS A 58 5.69 19.33 -2.76
N ILE A 59 6.42 20.21 -3.43
CA ILE A 59 6.35 21.67 -3.27
C ILE A 59 6.14 22.28 -4.65
N TRP A 60 5.17 23.17 -4.77
CA TRP A 60 4.84 23.90 -5.99
C TRP A 60 4.97 25.40 -5.78
N GLY A 61 5.16 26.10 -6.89
CA GLY A 61 5.04 27.54 -6.99
C GLY A 61 3.96 27.91 -7.98
N ALA A 62 3.19 28.96 -7.66
CA ALA A 62 2.23 29.53 -8.60
C ALA A 62 2.18 31.06 -8.55
N ARG A 63 1.84 31.68 -9.68
CA ARG A 63 1.57 33.11 -9.82
C ARG A 63 0.17 33.33 -10.36
N HIS A 64 -0.46 34.40 -9.90
CA HIS A 64 -1.81 34.79 -10.29
C HIS A 64 -1.86 36.31 -10.53
N ASP A 65 -2.50 36.75 -11.60
CA ASP A 65 -2.60 38.17 -11.98
C ASP A 65 -3.84 38.90 -11.42
N GLY A 66 -4.67 38.17 -10.67
CA GLY A 66 -5.95 38.64 -10.14
C GLY A 66 -7.16 38.12 -10.93
N GLN A 67 -6.94 37.59 -12.13
CA GLN A 67 -7.97 36.96 -12.96
C GLN A 67 -7.69 35.48 -13.25
N ARG A 68 -6.42 35.11 -13.47
CA ARG A 68 -6.01 33.75 -13.79
C ARG A 68 -4.61 33.42 -13.27
N VAL A 69 -4.35 32.11 -13.18
CA VAL A 69 -3.00 31.58 -12.92
C VAL A 69 -2.15 31.84 -14.16
N THR A 70 -1.00 32.50 -13.98
CA THR A 70 -0.07 32.86 -15.07
C THR A 70 1.16 31.94 -15.11
N TRP A 71 1.47 31.29 -14.00
CA TRP A 71 2.54 30.30 -13.89
C TRP A 71 2.20 29.33 -12.77
N HIS A 72 2.47 28.05 -12.97
CA HIS A 72 2.32 27.00 -11.98
C HIS A 72 3.33 25.90 -12.29
N GLN A 73 4.14 25.52 -11.32
CA GLN A 73 5.25 24.59 -11.51
C GLN A 73 5.53 23.82 -10.22
N GLU A 74 5.83 22.52 -10.35
CA GLU A 74 6.45 21.72 -9.29
C GLU A 74 7.91 22.17 -9.11
N LEU A 75 8.26 22.62 -7.91
CA LEU A 75 9.57 23.17 -7.58
C LEU A 75 10.47 22.13 -6.89
N ALA A 76 9.89 21.23 -6.11
CA ALA A 76 10.62 20.13 -5.49
C ALA A 76 9.71 18.92 -5.28
N ASP A 77 10.32 17.74 -5.35
CA ASP A 77 9.75 16.46 -4.98
C ASP A 77 10.62 15.90 -3.85
N THR A 78 10.09 15.87 -2.63
CA THR A 78 10.87 15.57 -1.42
C THR A 78 10.22 14.46 -0.62
N THR A 79 10.95 13.86 0.33
CA THR A 79 10.37 12.93 1.31
C THR A 79 10.00 13.57 2.63
N LEU A 80 9.88 14.89 2.68
CA LEU A 80 9.45 15.58 3.90
C LEU A 80 7.96 15.33 4.14
N ALA A 81 7.54 15.29 5.40
CA ALA A 81 6.14 15.49 5.78
C ALA A 81 5.92 17.00 5.94
N VAL A 82 5.79 17.71 4.81
CA VAL A 82 5.73 19.18 4.76
C VAL A 82 4.54 19.67 5.59
N ALA A 83 4.81 20.12 6.81
CA ALA A 83 3.81 20.53 7.79
C ALA A 83 3.66 22.05 7.86
N CYS A 84 4.67 22.79 7.39
CA CYS A 84 4.59 24.22 7.19
C CYS A 84 5.63 24.65 6.13
N ILE A 85 5.30 25.71 5.39
CA ILE A 85 6.25 26.47 4.57
C ILE A 85 6.15 27.91 5.05
N ASP A 86 7.27 28.49 5.46
CA ASP A 86 7.36 29.86 5.96
C ASP A 86 8.67 30.51 5.48
N VAL A 87 8.98 31.71 5.98
CA VAL A 87 10.23 32.43 5.73
C VAL A 87 11.01 32.68 7.01
N ASP A 88 12.33 32.72 6.91
CA ASP A 88 13.20 33.18 7.99
C ASP A 88 13.22 34.72 8.08
N ALA A 89 14.05 35.25 9.00
CA ALA A 89 14.17 36.69 9.23
C ALA A 89 14.71 37.47 8.02
N ASP A 90 15.41 36.79 7.11
CA ASP A 90 15.92 37.38 5.86
C ASP A 90 14.91 37.28 4.71
N GLY A 91 13.73 36.68 4.97
CA GLY A 91 12.69 36.45 3.98
C GLY A 91 12.93 35.21 3.12
N GLU A 92 13.87 34.34 3.51
CA GLU A 92 14.23 33.13 2.78
C GLU A 92 13.41 31.91 3.20
N LEU A 93 13.09 31.03 2.25
CA LEU A 93 12.15 29.93 2.49
C LEU A 93 12.67 28.91 3.50
N LEU A 94 11.81 28.59 4.48
CA LEU A 94 11.93 27.51 5.44
C LEU A 94 10.82 26.48 5.23
N ILE A 95 11.20 25.21 5.20
CA ILE A 95 10.27 24.07 5.13
C ILE A 95 10.32 23.34 6.47
N VAL A 96 9.16 23.12 7.07
CA VAL A 96 9.02 22.38 8.33
C VAL A 96 8.55 20.96 8.02
N ASP A 97 9.31 19.99 8.49
CA ASP A 97 9.04 18.57 8.37
C ASP A 97 8.58 17.98 9.71
N HIS A 98 7.43 17.30 9.70
CA HIS A 98 6.83 16.67 10.87
C HIS A 98 6.96 15.13 10.84
N ARG A 99 8.00 14.56 10.23
CA ARG A 99 8.31 13.14 10.46
C ARG A 99 8.60 12.93 11.96
N GLY A 100 8.03 11.87 12.54
CA GLY A 100 8.10 11.61 13.98
C GLY A 100 9.50 11.20 14.45
N GLY A 101 9.78 11.36 15.75
CA GLY A 101 11.10 11.08 16.32
C GLY A 101 12.14 12.16 15.98
N ASP A 102 13.39 11.74 15.77
CA ASP A 102 14.51 12.62 15.40
C ASP A 102 14.62 12.85 13.88
N GLU A 103 13.64 12.39 13.08
CA GLU A 103 13.64 12.49 11.62
C GLU A 103 13.03 13.79 11.08
N GLY A 104 12.24 14.49 11.89
CA GLY A 104 11.64 15.79 11.55
C GLY A 104 12.63 16.94 11.74
N GLY A 105 12.32 18.10 11.16
CA GLY A 105 13.22 19.25 11.27
C GLY A 105 12.84 20.47 10.44
N PHE A 106 13.73 21.46 10.48
CA PHE A 106 13.65 22.68 9.68
C PHE A 106 14.67 22.61 8.54
N TYR A 107 14.19 22.81 7.31
CA TYR A 107 14.99 22.75 6.10
C TYR A 107 14.97 24.12 5.40
N ARG A 108 16.09 24.51 4.81
CA ARG A 108 16.16 25.68 3.93
C ARG A 108 15.90 25.24 2.49
N PHE A 109 15.03 25.95 1.78
CA PHE A 109 14.81 25.71 0.36
C PHE A 109 15.90 26.43 -0.45
N VAL A 110 16.69 25.68 -1.23
CA VAL A 110 17.82 26.22 -1.99
C VAL A 110 17.75 25.76 -3.45
N PRO A 111 18.28 26.55 -4.40
CA PRO A 111 18.41 26.12 -5.79
C PRO A 111 19.20 24.82 -5.91
N ASN A 112 18.71 23.92 -6.76
CA ASN A 112 19.38 22.67 -7.06
C ASN A 112 20.70 22.98 -7.79
N GLN A 113 21.85 22.59 -7.22
CA GLN A 113 23.16 22.96 -7.78
C GLN A 113 23.62 22.09 -8.96
N GLY A 114 22.70 21.39 -9.64
CA GLY A 114 23.00 20.53 -10.78
C GLY A 114 23.50 19.12 -10.41
N ASP A 115 23.87 18.89 -9.15
CA ASP A 115 24.26 17.58 -8.61
C ASP A 115 23.07 16.79 -8.05
N SER A 116 21.88 16.87 -8.69
CA SER A 116 20.81 15.95 -8.31
C SER A 116 21.28 14.53 -8.61
N VAL A 117 21.45 13.72 -7.56
CA VAL A 117 21.80 12.29 -7.64
C VAL A 117 20.80 11.49 -8.52
N HIS A 118 19.64 12.08 -8.81
CA HIS A 118 18.63 11.55 -9.71
C HIS A 118 18.40 12.52 -10.87
N ASP A 119 19.22 12.42 -11.92
CA ASP A 119 18.83 12.94 -13.23
C ASP A 119 17.73 12.02 -13.80
N PRO A 120 16.46 12.48 -13.93
CA PRO A 120 15.40 11.66 -14.52
C PRO A 120 15.70 11.26 -15.97
N ALA A 121 16.58 12.00 -16.67
CA ALA A 121 17.05 11.65 -18.00
C ALA A 121 18.08 10.50 -17.99
N ALA A 122 18.68 10.19 -16.85
CA ALA A 122 19.63 9.09 -16.66
C ALA A 122 18.97 7.77 -16.24
N PHE A 123 17.69 7.77 -15.84
CA PHE A 123 16.98 6.52 -15.51
C PHE A 123 16.71 5.69 -16.78
N PRO A 124 16.91 4.36 -16.77
CA PRO A 124 16.71 3.50 -17.93
C PRO A 124 15.32 3.72 -18.59
N ARG A 125 15.29 4.01 -19.89
CA ARG A 125 14.02 4.18 -20.62
C ARG A 125 13.54 2.87 -21.24
N LYS A 126 14.42 1.89 -21.39
CA LYS A 126 14.08 0.53 -21.80
C LYS A 126 14.31 -0.46 -20.67
N LEU A 127 13.49 -1.50 -20.61
CA LEU A 127 13.63 -2.54 -19.59
C LEU A 127 14.95 -3.30 -19.75
N SER A 128 15.44 -3.45 -20.98
CA SER A 128 16.75 -4.04 -21.28
C SER A 128 17.94 -3.24 -20.72
N GLU A 129 17.77 -1.93 -20.49
CA GLU A 129 18.81 -1.04 -19.95
C GLU A 129 18.89 -1.11 -18.42
N THR A 130 17.92 -1.74 -17.74
CA THR A 130 17.86 -1.81 -16.27
C THR A 130 18.90 -2.74 -15.64
N GLY A 131 19.48 -3.65 -16.44
CA GLY A 131 20.35 -4.72 -15.95
C GLY A 131 19.62 -5.87 -15.23
N LEU A 132 18.29 -5.80 -15.05
CA LEU A 132 17.49 -6.82 -14.34
C LEU A 132 17.14 -8.03 -15.22
N PHE A 133 17.22 -7.86 -16.55
CA PHE A 133 16.89 -8.90 -17.52
C PHE A 133 18.15 -9.34 -18.27
N GLN A 134 18.34 -10.66 -18.34
CA GLN A 134 19.32 -11.26 -19.23
C GLN A 134 18.84 -11.16 -20.69
N SER A 135 17.53 -11.23 -20.89
CA SER A 135 16.85 -11.03 -22.17
C SER A 135 15.40 -10.62 -21.91
N VAL A 136 15.01 -9.41 -22.32
CA VAL A 136 13.61 -8.97 -22.21
C VAL A 136 12.72 -9.81 -23.12
N ALA A 137 13.18 -10.11 -24.34
CA ALA A 137 12.55 -11.11 -25.20
C ALA A 137 12.49 -12.47 -24.48
N GLY A 138 11.27 -13.01 -24.37
CA GLY A 138 11.00 -14.25 -23.64
C GLY A 138 11.07 -14.11 -22.11
N HIS A 139 11.13 -12.89 -21.57
CA HIS A 139 11.09 -12.58 -20.14
C HIS A 139 12.08 -13.42 -19.31
N ARG A 140 13.37 -13.31 -19.65
CA ARG A 140 14.44 -13.98 -18.91
C ARG A 140 15.15 -12.98 -18.01
N VAL A 141 14.80 -12.99 -16.74
CA VAL A 141 15.45 -12.20 -15.69
C VAL A 141 16.90 -12.64 -15.46
N GLN A 142 17.72 -11.80 -14.82
CA GLN A 142 19.04 -12.25 -14.38
C GLN A 142 18.94 -13.37 -13.34
N PRO A 143 19.85 -14.36 -13.33
CA PRO A 143 19.85 -15.44 -12.34
C PRO A 143 20.03 -14.98 -10.89
N SER A 144 20.56 -13.77 -10.67
CA SER A 144 20.71 -13.17 -9.35
C SER A 144 19.41 -12.63 -8.76
N LEU A 145 18.36 -12.46 -9.57
CA LEU A 145 17.04 -12.07 -9.08
C LEU A 145 16.39 -13.26 -8.38
N ILE A 146 15.90 -13.03 -7.16
CA ILE A 146 15.28 -14.07 -6.35
C ILE A 146 13.78 -14.07 -6.66
N PRO A 147 13.23 -15.13 -7.29
CA PRO A 147 11.80 -15.21 -7.54
C PRO A 147 11.05 -15.43 -6.22
N TYR A 148 9.84 -14.89 -6.15
CA TYR A 148 8.96 -15.15 -5.02
C TYR A 148 7.48 -15.11 -5.40
N SER A 149 6.68 -15.70 -4.53
CA SER A 149 5.22 -15.76 -4.60
C SER A 149 4.60 -15.28 -3.30
N VAL A 150 3.33 -14.89 -3.36
CA VAL A 150 2.57 -14.37 -2.22
C VAL A 150 1.36 -15.27 -1.97
N ASN A 151 0.99 -15.52 -0.72
CA ASN A 151 -0.16 -16.36 -0.34
C ASN A 151 -1.48 -15.89 -0.96
N ALA A 152 -1.77 -14.59 -0.85
CA ALA A 152 -2.98 -13.98 -1.42
C ALA A 152 -2.58 -12.88 -2.42
N PRO A 153 -2.71 -13.11 -3.74
CA PRO A 153 -2.36 -12.11 -4.73
C PRO A 153 -3.39 -10.96 -4.75
N LEU A 154 -2.90 -9.72 -4.84
CA LEU A 154 -3.72 -8.56 -5.16
C LEU A 154 -4.52 -8.81 -6.46
N TRP A 155 -5.81 -8.48 -6.48
CA TRP A 155 -6.62 -8.50 -7.70
C TRP A 155 -6.17 -7.41 -8.66
N SER A 156 -6.01 -7.75 -9.94
CA SER A 156 -5.55 -6.82 -10.99
C SER A 156 -6.13 -7.27 -12.33
N ASP A 157 -7.45 -7.31 -12.38
CA ASP A 157 -8.25 -7.68 -13.56
C ASP A 157 -7.84 -9.04 -14.18
N GLY A 158 -7.63 -10.04 -13.33
CA GLY A 158 -7.30 -11.41 -13.76
C GLY A 158 -5.89 -11.62 -14.30
N THR A 159 -5.01 -10.61 -14.27
CA THR A 159 -3.64 -10.75 -14.79
C THR A 159 -2.82 -11.78 -14.02
N TYR A 160 -2.02 -12.53 -14.77
CA TYR A 160 -0.93 -13.35 -14.24
C TYR A 160 0.21 -12.44 -13.77
N LYS A 161 0.90 -12.83 -12.69
CA LYS A 161 1.95 -12.02 -12.07
C LYS A 161 3.15 -12.85 -11.69
N GLU A 162 4.32 -12.41 -12.13
CA GLU A 162 5.62 -12.87 -11.64
C GLU A 162 6.28 -11.78 -10.82
N ARG A 163 7.05 -12.19 -9.81
CA ARG A 163 7.70 -11.27 -8.88
C ARG A 163 9.12 -11.72 -8.57
N TYR A 164 9.99 -10.73 -8.47
CA TYR A 164 11.40 -10.94 -8.17
C TYR A 164 11.90 -9.86 -7.22
N MET A 165 12.95 -10.17 -6.48
CA MET A 165 13.70 -9.19 -5.72
C MET A 165 15.16 -9.20 -6.15
N ALA A 166 15.70 -8.02 -6.44
CA ALA A 166 17.12 -7.78 -6.58
C ALA A 166 17.58 -7.06 -5.31
N ILE A 167 18.46 -7.70 -4.55
CA ILE A 167 18.99 -7.15 -3.30
C ILE A 167 20.47 -6.81 -3.52
N PRO A 168 20.91 -5.57 -3.22
CA PRO A 168 22.26 -5.11 -3.55
C PRO A 168 23.33 -5.56 -2.54
N GLY A 169 24.54 -5.80 -3.03
CA GLY A 169 25.76 -6.00 -2.22
C GLY A 169 25.97 -7.41 -1.67
N ASP A 170 27.08 -7.60 -0.94
CA ASP A 170 27.55 -8.91 -0.46
C ASP A 170 26.99 -9.33 0.91
N SER A 171 26.34 -8.42 1.65
CA SER A 171 25.67 -8.73 2.94
C SER A 171 24.46 -7.83 3.27
N PRO A 172 23.54 -7.54 2.33
CA PRO A 172 22.31 -6.84 2.62
C PRO A 172 21.44 -7.59 3.64
N LYS A 173 20.77 -6.87 4.53
CA LYS A 173 19.91 -7.43 5.55
C LYS A 173 18.48 -6.90 5.41
N ILE A 174 17.55 -7.79 5.09
CA ILE A 174 16.11 -7.59 5.08
C ILE A 174 15.61 -7.79 6.51
N THR A 175 14.94 -6.79 7.08
CA THR A 175 14.38 -6.90 8.42
C THR A 175 12.91 -7.28 8.33
N MET A 176 12.59 -8.46 8.86
CA MET A 176 11.20 -8.90 8.97
C MET A 176 10.48 -8.06 10.02
N ARG A 177 9.23 -7.71 9.74
CA ARG A 177 8.36 -7.00 10.67
C ARG A 177 7.25 -7.92 11.16
N ALA A 178 6.79 -7.67 12.38
CA ALA A 178 5.62 -8.34 12.94
C ALA A 178 4.34 -7.99 12.17
N THR A 179 4.24 -6.73 11.70
CA THR A 179 3.12 -6.22 10.90
C THR A 179 3.64 -5.36 9.74
N GLY A 180 2.88 -5.32 8.64
CA GLY A 180 3.23 -4.55 7.44
C GLY A 180 4.29 -5.22 6.55
N GLY A 181 4.73 -4.48 5.52
CA GLY A 181 5.80 -4.92 4.61
C GLY A 181 7.17 -4.87 5.28
N TRP A 182 8.07 -5.78 4.91
CA TRP A 182 9.44 -5.83 5.46
C TRP A 182 10.29 -4.61 5.08
N ASP A 183 11.38 -4.41 5.82
CA ASP A 183 12.38 -3.37 5.51
C ASP A 183 13.51 -3.96 4.67
N PHE A 184 13.92 -3.24 3.63
CA PHE A 184 14.95 -3.66 2.67
C PHE A 184 16.15 -2.72 2.65
N PRO A 185 17.37 -3.15 2.32
CA PRO A 185 18.51 -2.24 2.18
C PRO A 185 18.32 -1.27 1.01
N ASN A 186 18.97 -0.09 1.09
CA ASN A 186 19.05 0.84 -0.02
C ASN A 186 19.69 0.17 -1.26
N GLY A 187 19.17 0.47 -2.44
CA GLY A 187 19.51 -0.15 -3.73
C GLY A 187 18.65 -1.39 -4.10
N THR A 188 17.72 -1.80 -3.23
CA THR A 188 16.79 -2.92 -3.52
C THR A 188 15.88 -2.59 -4.70
N VAL A 189 15.61 -3.56 -5.56
CA VAL A 189 14.55 -3.46 -6.58
C VAL A 189 13.57 -4.62 -6.42
N LEU A 190 12.31 -4.29 -6.19
CA LEU A 190 11.21 -5.25 -6.27
C LEU A 190 10.59 -5.16 -7.66
N VAL A 191 10.63 -6.28 -8.38
CA VAL A 191 10.11 -6.39 -9.75
C VAL A 191 8.78 -7.12 -9.70
N LYS A 192 7.77 -6.59 -10.40
CA LYS A 192 6.49 -7.26 -10.61
C LYS A 192 6.09 -7.13 -12.07
N SER A 193 5.99 -8.24 -12.78
CA SER A 193 5.53 -8.26 -14.17
C SER A 193 4.10 -8.80 -14.26
N PHE A 194 3.29 -8.18 -15.10
CA PHE A 194 1.89 -8.52 -15.31
C PHE A 194 1.71 -9.00 -16.75
N ALA A 195 0.99 -10.11 -16.89
CA ALA A 195 0.59 -10.63 -18.18
C ALA A 195 -0.92 -10.83 -18.24
N LEU A 196 -1.47 -10.55 -19.42
CA LEU A 196 -2.87 -10.76 -19.76
C LEU A 196 -2.98 -11.97 -20.68
N GLU A 197 -4.02 -12.77 -20.49
CA GLU A 197 -4.37 -13.85 -21.41
C GLU A 197 -5.25 -13.26 -22.51
N ALA A 198 -4.82 -13.34 -23.78
CA ALA A 198 -5.62 -12.83 -24.90
C ALA A 198 -6.93 -13.62 -25.05
N GLU A 199 -6.95 -14.88 -24.63
CA GLU A 199 -8.15 -15.67 -24.39
C GLU A 199 -8.24 -15.98 -22.89
N ALA A 200 -9.27 -15.47 -22.23
CA ALA A 200 -9.44 -15.61 -20.79
C ALA A 200 -9.50 -17.08 -20.37
N GLY A 201 -8.64 -17.48 -19.42
CA GLY A 201 -8.54 -18.85 -18.95
C GLY A 201 -7.63 -19.74 -19.80
N ASN A 202 -6.97 -19.20 -20.82
CA ASN A 202 -6.01 -19.92 -21.67
C ASN A 202 -4.57 -19.36 -21.49
N PRO A 203 -3.77 -19.96 -20.60
CA PRO A 203 -2.39 -19.55 -20.35
C PRO A 203 -1.48 -19.55 -21.59
N ALA A 204 -1.80 -20.33 -22.63
CA ALA A 204 -1.00 -20.37 -23.85
C ALA A 204 -1.08 -19.07 -24.67
N THR A 205 -2.09 -18.24 -24.42
CA THR A 205 -2.30 -16.94 -25.10
C THR A 205 -1.77 -15.76 -24.28
N ARG A 206 -1.05 -16.05 -23.20
CA ARG A 206 -0.56 -15.06 -22.25
C ARG A 206 0.52 -14.17 -22.86
N ARG A 207 0.42 -12.87 -22.62
CA ARG A 207 1.39 -11.86 -23.07
C ARG A 207 1.66 -10.85 -21.97
N TRP A 208 2.92 -10.49 -21.79
CA TRP A 208 3.33 -9.44 -20.88
C TRP A 208 2.82 -8.09 -21.36
N ILE A 209 2.23 -7.32 -20.46
CA ILE A 209 1.69 -5.99 -20.76
C ILE A 209 2.37 -4.91 -19.93
N GLU A 210 2.89 -5.27 -18.75
CA GLU A 210 3.46 -4.30 -17.81
C GLU A 210 4.55 -4.93 -16.94
N THR A 211 5.64 -4.18 -16.68
CA THR A 211 6.57 -4.46 -15.59
C THR A 211 6.69 -3.24 -14.69
N ARG A 212 6.41 -3.43 -13.39
CA ARG A 212 6.63 -2.41 -12.35
C ARG A 212 7.91 -2.70 -11.59
N LEU A 213 8.69 -1.66 -11.37
CA LEU A 213 9.86 -1.65 -10.50
C LEU A 213 9.55 -0.76 -9.31
N LEU A 214 9.71 -1.28 -8.09
CA LEU A 214 9.78 -0.45 -6.89
C LEU A 214 11.24 -0.45 -6.45
N THR A 215 11.93 0.67 -6.62
CA THR A 215 13.35 0.84 -6.30
C THR A 215 13.49 1.51 -4.95
N ARG A 216 14.41 1.03 -4.11
CA ARG A 216 14.85 1.76 -2.93
C ARG A 216 16.11 2.52 -3.31
N GLN A 217 16.00 3.83 -3.49
CA GLN A 217 17.10 4.71 -3.91
C GLN A 217 17.20 5.86 -2.90
N ASP A 218 18.42 6.15 -2.45
CA ASP A 218 18.68 7.13 -1.39
C ASP A 218 17.80 6.99 -0.13
N ASN A 219 17.54 5.73 0.24
CA ASN A 219 16.64 5.28 1.32
C ASN A 219 15.14 5.53 1.08
N GLU A 220 14.76 5.93 -0.13
CA GLU A 220 13.40 6.24 -0.53
C GLU A 220 12.85 5.19 -1.51
N TRP A 221 11.56 4.92 -1.45
CA TRP A 221 10.91 4.02 -2.39
C TRP A 221 10.30 4.80 -3.55
N VAL A 222 10.66 4.43 -4.78
CA VAL A 222 10.13 5.04 -6.00
C VAL A 222 9.60 3.96 -6.94
N GLY A 223 8.39 4.17 -7.46
CA GLY A 223 7.74 3.26 -8.39
C GLY A 223 7.97 3.68 -9.85
N TYR A 224 8.35 2.74 -10.71
CA TYR A 224 8.49 2.92 -12.16
C TYR A 224 7.68 1.87 -12.90
N THR A 225 7.09 2.27 -14.00
CA THR A 225 6.21 1.41 -14.81
C THR A 225 6.74 1.34 -16.24
N TYR A 226 6.86 0.12 -16.76
CA TYR A 226 7.25 -0.16 -18.14
C TYR A 226 6.10 -0.82 -18.89
N GLN A 227 5.82 -0.33 -20.10
CA GLN A 227 4.85 -0.89 -21.04
C GLN A 227 5.57 -1.83 -22.01
N TRP A 228 5.11 -3.08 -22.09
CA TRP A 228 5.63 -4.04 -23.06
C TRP A 228 5.14 -3.74 -24.48
N ASN A 229 5.98 -3.98 -25.48
CA ASN A 229 5.57 -3.91 -26.88
C ASN A 229 4.80 -5.17 -27.32
N ASP A 230 4.07 -5.05 -28.42
CA ASP A 230 3.34 -6.16 -28.99
C ASP A 230 4.29 -7.30 -29.40
N GLU A 231 5.49 -7.02 -29.89
CA GLU A 231 6.41 -8.08 -30.31
C GLU A 231 6.98 -8.91 -29.13
N GLN A 232 6.72 -8.52 -27.87
CA GLN A 232 7.23 -9.17 -26.65
C GLN A 232 8.77 -9.22 -26.61
N THR A 233 9.42 -8.18 -27.14
CA THR A 233 10.87 -8.08 -27.27
C THR A 233 11.46 -6.98 -26.40
N GLU A 234 10.68 -5.99 -25.99
CA GLU A 234 11.12 -4.86 -25.17
C GLU A 234 9.95 -4.31 -24.33
N ALA A 235 10.27 -3.58 -23.27
CA ALA A 235 9.32 -2.71 -22.60
C ALA A 235 9.91 -1.30 -22.40
N THR A 236 9.10 -0.27 -22.61
CA THR A 236 9.51 1.14 -22.50
C THR A 236 8.92 1.80 -21.28
N LEU A 237 9.71 2.65 -20.63
CA LEU A 237 9.31 3.41 -19.45
C LEU A 237 8.11 4.31 -19.78
N VAL A 238 7.02 4.10 -19.05
CA VAL A 238 5.82 4.95 -19.12
C VAL A 238 6.15 6.31 -18.52
N ASP A 239 5.66 7.37 -19.18
CA ASP A 239 5.81 8.75 -18.74
C ASP A 239 5.25 8.97 -17.33
N LYS A 240 5.71 10.04 -16.66
CA LYS A 240 5.44 10.24 -15.23
C LYS A 240 3.95 10.38 -14.88
N GLN A 241 3.12 10.78 -15.84
CA GLN A 241 1.67 10.95 -15.71
C GLN A 241 0.89 9.65 -15.83
N GLY A 242 1.53 8.52 -16.14
CA GLY A 242 0.83 7.27 -16.42
C GLY A 242 0.34 7.19 -17.87
N LEU A 243 -0.39 6.12 -18.18
CA LEU A 243 -0.91 5.83 -19.52
C LEU A 243 -2.15 4.94 -19.43
N ASP A 244 -3.13 5.16 -20.29
CA ASP A 244 -4.29 4.27 -20.45
C ASP A 244 -4.27 3.60 -21.82
N LEU A 245 -4.48 2.29 -21.87
CA LEU A 245 -4.60 1.51 -23.10
C LEU A 245 -5.74 0.50 -23.01
N ASP A 246 -6.24 0.08 -24.17
CA ASP A 246 -7.18 -1.03 -24.31
C ASP A 246 -6.47 -2.25 -24.90
N PHE A 247 -6.60 -3.40 -24.25
CA PHE A 247 -6.17 -4.69 -24.81
C PHE A 247 -7.36 -5.48 -25.36
N ALA A 248 -7.19 -6.10 -26.53
CA ALA A 248 -8.19 -7.01 -27.06
C ALA A 248 -8.10 -8.37 -26.32
N VAL A 249 -9.23 -8.83 -25.79
CA VAL A 249 -9.36 -10.14 -25.14
C VAL A 249 -10.60 -10.86 -25.62
N ILE A 250 -10.58 -12.19 -25.57
CA ILE A 250 -11.72 -13.06 -25.82
C ILE A 250 -12.10 -13.70 -24.49
N GLU A 251 -13.37 -13.62 -24.09
CA GLU A 251 -13.90 -14.31 -22.90
C GLU A 251 -15.17 -15.01 -23.34
N ASP A 252 -15.27 -16.31 -23.06
CA ASP A 252 -16.39 -17.16 -23.48
C ASP A 252 -16.71 -17.08 -24.99
N GLY A 253 -15.66 -16.95 -25.81
CA GLY A 253 -15.77 -16.82 -27.28
C GLY A 253 -16.21 -15.45 -27.77
N VAL A 254 -16.41 -14.47 -26.88
CA VAL A 254 -16.85 -13.11 -27.22
C VAL A 254 -15.67 -12.13 -27.12
N PRO A 255 -15.34 -11.40 -28.22
CA PRO A 255 -14.34 -10.34 -28.18
C PRO A 255 -14.76 -9.18 -27.26
N ARG A 256 -13.80 -8.65 -26.50
CA ARG A 256 -13.96 -7.54 -25.57
C ARG A 256 -12.69 -6.70 -25.51
N LYS A 257 -12.83 -5.45 -25.09
CA LYS A 257 -11.72 -4.60 -24.68
C LYS A 257 -11.50 -4.69 -23.17
N GLN A 258 -10.27 -4.97 -22.77
CA GLN A 258 -9.79 -4.87 -21.40
C GLN A 258 -9.05 -3.53 -21.24
N PRO A 259 -9.67 -2.51 -20.64
CA PRO A 259 -8.95 -1.28 -20.30
C PRO A 259 -7.84 -1.60 -19.29
N TRP A 260 -6.72 -0.92 -19.42
CA TRP A 260 -5.55 -1.06 -18.56
C TRP A 260 -4.94 0.31 -18.28
N HIS A 261 -4.84 0.62 -17.00
CA HIS A 261 -4.24 1.86 -16.51
C HIS A 261 -2.84 1.57 -15.96
N TYR A 262 -1.82 2.13 -16.62
CA TYR A 262 -0.46 2.20 -16.13
C TYR A 262 -0.35 3.39 -15.16
N PRO A 263 -0.08 3.13 -13.86
CA PRO A 263 -0.09 4.18 -12.85
C PRO A 263 1.03 5.19 -13.10
N SER A 264 0.72 6.46 -12.85
CA SER A 264 1.69 7.53 -12.68
C SER A 264 2.68 7.24 -11.55
N ARG A 265 3.77 8.02 -11.49
CA ARG A 265 4.76 7.92 -10.40
C ARG A 265 4.12 8.15 -9.04
N THR A 266 3.22 9.10 -8.95
CA THR A 266 2.52 9.44 -7.70
C THR A 266 1.43 8.42 -7.36
N GLU A 267 0.70 7.87 -8.34
CA GLU A 267 -0.31 6.82 -8.09
C GLU A 267 0.30 5.55 -7.52
N CYS A 268 1.54 5.20 -7.90
CA CYS A 268 2.27 4.12 -7.24
C CYS A 268 2.33 4.34 -5.71
N MET A 269 2.64 5.57 -5.30
CA MET A 269 2.80 5.94 -3.89
C MET A 269 1.47 6.06 -3.13
N VAL A 270 0.33 5.93 -3.82
CA VAL A 270 -0.98 5.89 -3.16
C VAL A 270 -1.09 4.65 -2.28
N CYS A 271 -0.73 3.48 -2.82
CA CYS A 271 -0.73 2.22 -2.09
C CYS A 271 0.62 2.01 -1.36
N HIS A 272 1.73 2.40 -1.98
CA HIS A 272 3.07 2.30 -1.41
C HIS A 272 3.35 3.45 -0.44
N SER A 273 2.50 3.63 0.57
CA SER A 273 2.57 4.76 1.51
C SER A 273 3.45 4.45 2.73
N ARG A 274 3.87 5.50 3.46
CA ARG A 274 4.55 5.37 4.76
C ARG A 274 3.79 4.46 5.74
N ALA A 275 2.46 4.59 5.79
CA ALA A 275 1.63 3.79 6.68
C ALA A 275 1.71 2.28 6.38
N ALA A 276 1.76 1.92 5.09
CA ALA A 276 1.92 0.54 4.66
C ALA A 276 3.38 0.03 4.78
N ASN A 277 4.31 0.87 5.24
CA ASN A 277 5.76 0.68 5.17
C ASN A 277 6.28 0.50 3.72
N PHE A 278 5.64 1.15 2.75
CA PHE A 278 5.94 1.16 1.32
C PHE A 278 5.87 -0.19 0.60
N VAL A 279 6.46 -1.26 1.10
CA VAL A 279 6.53 -2.55 0.40
C VAL A 279 5.24 -3.33 0.53
N LEU A 280 4.63 -3.66 -0.63
CA LEU A 280 3.40 -4.44 -0.71
C LEU A 280 3.71 -5.83 -1.28
N GLY A 281 3.38 -6.88 -0.53
CA GLY A 281 3.64 -8.27 -0.93
C GLY A 281 4.68 -8.93 -0.04
N PRO A 282 5.96 -8.51 -0.06
CA PRO A 282 6.96 -9.02 0.90
C PRO A 282 6.63 -8.64 2.35
N SER A 283 5.89 -9.51 3.02
CA SER A 283 5.59 -9.49 4.45
C SER A 283 5.58 -10.92 4.97
N THR A 284 5.69 -11.10 6.28
CA THR A 284 5.76 -12.44 6.89
C THR A 284 4.53 -13.28 6.52
N VAL A 285 3.35 -12.68 6.57
CA VAL A 285 2.09 -13.38 6.27
C VAL A 285 1.94 -13.76 4.80
N GLN A 286 2.53 -13.01 3.88
CA GLN A 286 2.48 -13.31 2.44
C GLN A 286 3.58 -14.27 2.01
N MET A 287 4.76 -14.15 2.61
CA MET A 287 5.97 -14.88 2.22
C MET A 287 6.09 -16.24 2.89
N ASN A 288 5.40 -16.48 4.02
CA ASN A 288 5.39 -17.78 4.66
C ASN A 288 4.58 -18.82 3.86
N ARG A 289 5.21 -19.35 2.81
CA ARG A 289 4.71 -20.40 1.91
C ARG A 289 5.88 -21.06 1.20
N THR A 290 5.62 -22.21 0.60
CA THR A 290 6.57 -22.85 -0.32
C THR A 290 6.57 -22.16 -1.69
N HIS A 291 7.72 -22.19 -2.34
CA HIS A 291 7.94 -21.69 -3.69
C HIS A 291 8.87 -22.64 -4.45
N ASP A 292 8.66 -22.80 -5.75
CA ASP A 292 9.52 -23.58 -6.63
C ASP A 292 10.56 -22.66 -7.28
N TYR A 293 11.83 -22.93 -7.02
CA TYR A 293 12.99 -22.20 -7.50
C TYR A 293 13.61 -22.85 -8.75
N GLY A 294 12.80 -23.52 -9.57
CA GLY A 294 13.24 -24.16 -10.82
C GLY A 294 13.83 -25.55 -10.60
N GLY A 295 13.17 -26.37 -9.76
CA GLY A 295 13.60 -27.74 -9.43
C GLY A 295 13.98 -27.93 -7.96
N PHE A 296 13.88 -26.86 -7.16
CA PHE A 296 14.04 -26.89 -5.71
C PHE A 296 12.83 -26.20 -5.07
N VAL A 297 12.07 -26.93 -4.27
CA VAL A 297 10.88 -26.41 -3.58
C VAL A 297 11.20 -26.24 -2.11
N ASP A 298 11.08 -25.01 -1.60
CA ASP A 298 11.23 -24.76 -0.18
C ASP A 298 10.41 -23.55 0.31
N ASN A 299 10.28 -23.38 1.62
CA ASN A 299 9.69 -22.21 2.25
C ASN A 299 10.55 -20.97 2.01
N GLN A 300 9.94 -19.91 1.51
CA GLN A 300 10.65 -18.70 1.10
C GLN A 300 11.37 -18.00 2.26
N LEU A 301 10.85 -18.07 3.49
CA LEU A 301 11.53 -17.50 4.67
C LEU A 301 12.87 -18.20 4.91
N ARG A 302 12.88 -19.53 4.78
CA ARG A 302 14.07 -20.34 4.96
C ARG A 302 15.08 -20.15 3.83
N VAL A 303 14.60 -20.00 2.60
CA VAL A 303 15.48 -19.69 1.47
C VAL A 303 16.17 -18.35 1.66
N LEU A 304 15.42 -17.30 2.04
CA LEU A 304 16.02 -15.98 2.30
C LEU A 304 16.99 -15.99 3.49
N GLU A 305 16.69 -16.79 4.52
CA GLU A 305 17.58 -17.01 5.65
C GLU A 305 18.88 -17.73 5.23
N HIS A 306 18.79 -18.83 4.49
CA HIS A 306 19.95 -19.59 3.99
C HIS A 306 20.80 -18.81 2.99
N LEU A 307 20.19 -17.92 2.19
CA LEU A 307 20.91 -16.96 1.35
C LEU A 307 21.61 -15.86 2.17
N GLY A 308 21.40 -15.81 3.49
CA GLY A 308 22.00 -14.83 4.37
C GLY A 308 21.35 -13.44 4.28
N LEU A 309 20.18 -13.33 3.64
CA LEU A 309 19.53 -12.05 3.34
C LEU A 309 18.65 -11.55 4.49
N LEU A 310 18.14 -12.43 5.35
CA LEU A 310 17.35 -11.99 6.50
C LEU A 310 18.25 -11.50 7.64
N GLN A 311 17.85 -10.39 8.25
CA GLN A 311 18.23 -10.05 9.62
C GLN A 311 17.34 -10.84 10.55
N VAL A 312 17.91 -11.80 11.26
CA VAL A 312 17.17 -12.59 12.25
C VAL A 312 17.73 -12.30 13.63
N ASP A 313 16.87 -11.84 14.53
CA ASP A 313 17.19 -11.67 15.94
C ASP A 313 16.64 -12.87 16.70
N ALA A 314 17.25 -14.03 16.45
CA ALA A 314 16.78 -15.34 16.89
C ALA A 314 16.43 -15.36 18.39
N THR A 315 17.23 -14.69 19.22
CA THR A 315 17.02 -14.64 20.67
C THR A 315 15.80 -13.81 21.05
N ASN A 316 15.67 -12.59 20.53
CA ASN A 316 14.52 -11.74 20.85
C ASN A 316 13.22 -12.29 20.25
N ASP A 317 13.29 -12.83 19.03
CA ASP A 317 12.14 -13.46 18.38
C ASP A 317 11.70 -14.72 19.14
N PHE A 318 12.64 -15.56 19.61
CA PHE A 318 12.33 -16.72 20.44
C PHE A 318 11.71 -16.32 21.78
N VAL A 319 12.30 -15.35 22.48
CA VAL A 319 11.78 -14.80 23.74
C VAL A 319 10.34 -14.31 23.56
N LYS A 320 10.07 -13.61 22.46
CA LYS A 320 8.74 -13.14 22.13
C LYS A 320 7.75 -14.29 21.90
N GLN A 321 8.11 -15.25 21.04
CA GLN A 321 7.25 -16.39 20.72
C GLN A 321 6.94 -17.25 21.96
N LEU A 322 7.97 -17.54 22.77
CA LEU A 322 7.80 -18.28 24.02
C LEU A 322 6.87 -17.53 24.98
N ARG A 323 7.02 -16.22 25.11
CA ARG A 323 6.15 -15.40 25.97
C ARG A 323 4.70 -15.45 25.52
N GLU A 324 4.45 -15.32 24.21
CA GLU A 324 3.10 -15.42 23.64
C GLU A 324 2.47 -16.79 23.90
N GLN A 325 3.25 -17.87 23.77
CA GLN A 325 2.80 -19.22 24.09
C GLN A 325 2.46 -19.37 25.57
N LEU A 326 3.32 -18.90 26.48
CA LEU A 326 3.09 -18.98 27.93
C LEU A 326 1.81 -18.23 28.35
N LEU A 327 1.55 -17.07 27.75
CA LEU A 327 0.29 -16.34 27.97
C LEU A 327 -0.92 -17.11 27.44
N ALA A 328 -0.80 -17.74 26.27
CA ALA A 328 -1.86 -18.57 25.70
C ALA A 328 -2.14 -19.82 26.55
N ASP A 329 -1.12 -20.36 27.22
CA ASP A 329 -1.21 -21.49 28.16
C ASP A 329 -1.76 -21.07 29.54
N GLY A 330 -2.11 -19.79 29.72
CA GLY A 330 -2.82 -19.27 30.89
C GLY A 330 -1.93 -18.70 32.00
N LEU A 331 -0.63 -18.50 31.75
CA LEU A 331 0.24 -17.82 32.72
C LEU A 331 -0.07 -16.33 32.78
N SER A 332 0.14 -15.74 33.96
CA SER A 332 0.08 -14.28 34.10
C SER A 332 1.24 -13.60 33.38
N ASP A 333 1.07 -12.32 33.06
CA ASP A 333 2.10 -11.51 32.39
C ASP A 333 3.42 -11.45 33.16
N GLU A 334 3.35 -11.40 34.49
CA GLU A 334 4.51 -11.40 35.39
C GLU A 334 5.26 -12.74 35.35
N GLU A 335 4.53 -13.86 35.40
CA GLU A 335 5.11 -15.21 35.34
C GLU A 335 5.74 -15.49 33.98
N ALA A 336 5.04 -15.14 32.89
CA ALA A 336 5.57 -15.29 31.54
C ALA A 336 6.83 -14.44 31.34
N THR A 337 6.84 -13.19 31.82
CA THR A 337 8.00 -12.29 31.72
C THR A 337 9.20 -12.86 32.49
N LYS A 338 8.99 -13.32 33.73
CA LYS A 338 10.05 -13.93 34.54
C LYS A 338 10.66 -15.17 33.89
N GLN A 339 9.86 -15.98 33.20
CA GLN A 339 10.35 -17.17 32.50
C GLN A 339 11.16 -16.83 31.25
N VAL A 340 10.75 -15.82 30.48
CA VAL A 340 11.46 -15.47 29.25
C VAL A 340 12.70 -14.58 29.49
N ASP A 341 12.73 -13.82 30.59
CA ASP A 341 13.89 -13.01 30.98
C ASP A 341 15.14 -13.86 31.22
N TRP A 342 14.99 -15.14 31.59
CA TRP A 342 16.11 -16.07 31.70
C TRP A 342 16.87 -16.26 30.38
N PHE A 343 16.18 -16.12 29.23
CA PHE A 343 16.77 -16.28 27.90
C PHE A 343 17.36 -15.00 27.32
N ARG A 344 17.18 -13.85 28.00
CA ARG A 344 17.84 -12.59 27.63
C ARG A 344 19.27 -12.62 28.17
N SER A 345 20.21 -13.11 27.36
CA SER A 345 21.64 -13.07 27.71
C SER A 345 22.12 -11.64 27.99
N PRO A 346 22.98 -11.43 29.00
CA PRO A 346 23.70 -10.18 29.17
C PRO A 346 24.47 -9.81 27.89
N SER A 347 24.53 -8.51 27.56
CA SER A 347 25.08 -7.99 26.30
C SER A 347 26.58 -8.26 26.08
N ASP A 348 27.28 -8.79 27.09
CA ASP A 348 28.71 -9.10 27.11
C ASP A 348 29.05 -10.57 26.77
N GLN A 349 28.05 -11.43 26.57
CA GLN A 349 28.28 -12.82 26.18
C GLN A 349 28.55 -12.99 24.67
N ARG A 350 29.50 -13.87 24.33
CA ARG A 350 29.85 -14.20 22.95
C ARG A 350 28.66 -14.85 22.23
N LYS A 351 28.17 -14.24 21.14
CA LYS A 351 27.09 -14.82 20.33
C LYS A 351 27.49 -16.21 19.83
N PRO A 352 26.73 -17.27 20.14
CA PRO A 352 27.03 -18.61 19.65
C PRO A 352 26.94 -18.64 18.12
N ARG A 353 27.88 -19.33 17.47
CA ARG A 353 27.76 -19.64 16.03
C ARG A 353 26.82 -20.82 15.88
N LEU A 354 25.55 -20.53 15.61
CA LEU A 354 24.54 -21.54 15.36
C LEU A 354 24.73 -22.12 13.95
N GLY A 355 24.85 -23.44 13.83
CA GLY A 355 24.97 -24.17 12.55
C GLY A 355 23.63 -24.62 11.94
N GLY A 356 22.51 -24.13 12.47
CA GLY A 356 21.14 -24.42 12.01
C GLY A 356 20.37 -23.14 11.65
N SER A 357 19.08 -23.28 11.31
CA SER A 357 18.23 -22.13 10.97
C SER A 357 18.28 -21.08 12.08
N GLN A 358 18.45 -19.83 11.69
CA GLN A 358 18.41 -18.67 12.58
C GLN A 358 16.99 -18.22 12.89
N LEU A 359 15.97 -18.72 12.17
CA LEU A 359 14.57 -18.42 12.47
C LEU A 359 14.24 -18.88 13.90
N ALA A 360 13.42 -18.10 14.61
CA ALA A 360 13.04 -18.36 16.00
C ALA A 360 12.17 -19.61 16.21
N GLY A 361 11.83 -20.31 15.14
CA GLY A 361 11.09 -21.55 15.16
C GLY A 361 10.89 -22.11 13.75
N ALA A 362 10.20 -23.25 13.68
CA ALA A 362 9.79 -23.84 12.42
C ALA A 362 8.85 -22.89 11.65
N THR A 363 8.89 -22.92 10.32
CA THR A 363 8.13 -21.99 9.47
C THR A 363 6.62 -22.07 9.67
N GLU A 364 6.13 -23.19 10.20
CA GLU A 364 4.73 -23.46 10.51
C GLU A 364 4.19 -22.59 11.65
N HIS A 365 5.07 -22.07 12.52
CA HIS A 365 4.69 -21.18 13.63
C HIS A 365 4.58 -19.71 13.23
N TYR A 366 5.08 -19.32 12.04
CA TYR A 366 4.92 -17.96 11.55
C TYR A 366 3.51 -17.76 10.97
N PRO A 367 2.88 -16.59 11.17
CA PRO A 367 1.56 -16.34 10.61
C PRO A 367 1.62 -16.33 9.09
N ARG A 368 0.54 -16.78 8.43
CA ARG A 368 0.41 -16.77 6.98
C ARG A 368 -1.02 -16.47 6.53
N LEU A 369 -1.15 -15.77 5.41
CA LEU A 369 -2.41 -15.71 4.68
C LEU A 369 -2.66 -17.05 3.98
N VAL A 370 -3.88 -17.21 3.46
CA VAL A 370 -4.26 -18.32 2.60
C VAL A 370 -4.67 -17.81 1.22
N ASP A 371 -4.70 -18.70 0.22
CA ASP A 371 -5.30 -18.37 -1.07
C ASP A 371 -6.81 -18.11 -0.86
N PRO A 372 -7.33 -16.91 -1.13
CA PRO A 372 -8.74 -16.60 -0.93
C PRO A 372 -9.67 -17.45 -1.81
N TYR A 373 -9.17 -18.05 -2.89
CA TYR A 373 -9.96 -18.85 -3.83
C TYR A 373 -9.88 -20.36 -3.60
N ASP A 374 -9.07 -20.84 -2.64
CA ASP A 374 -9.02 -22.25 -2.27
C ASP A 374 -10.21 -22.61 -1.36
N GLU A 375 -11.22 -23.26 -1.94
CA GLU A 375 -12.45 -23.62 -1.23
C GLU A 375 -12.29 -24.69 -0.15
N SER A 376 -11.14 -25.37 -0.08
CA SER A 376 -10.84 -26.34 0.99
C SER A 376 -10.51 -25.68 2.34
N LEU A 377 -10.22 -24.37 2.34
CA LEU A 377 -9.80 -23.62 3.52
C LEU A 377 -10.95 -22.87 4.18
N ALA A 378 -10.77 -22.54 5.46
CA ALA A 378 -11.80 -21.87 6.26
C ALA A 378 -12.25 -20.53 5.66
N LEU A 379 -13.57 -20.33 5.59
CA LEU A 379 -14.20 -19.16 4.98
C LEU A 379 -13.65 -17.83 5.53
N GLU A 380 -13.53 -17.71 6.86
CA GLU A 380 -13.00 -16.49 7.48
C GLU A 380 -11.55 -16.23 7.08
N GLN A 381 -10.69 -17.25 7.09
CA GLN A 381 -9.27 -17.06 6.73
C GLN A 381 -9.12 -16.58 5.28
N ARG A 382 -9.94 -17.12 4.37
CA ARG A 382 -9.97 -16.72 2.96
C ARG A 382 -10.44 -15.27 2.81
N ALA A 383 -11.55 -14.91 3.42
CA ALA A 383 -12.08 -13.55 3.38
C ALA A 383 -11.09 -12.53 3.96
N ARG A 384 -10.52 -12.82 5.13
CA ARG A 384 -9.48 -12.01 5.78
C ARG A 384 -8.23 -11.86 4.92
N SER A 385 -7.81 -12.92 4.23
CA SER A 385 -6.66 -12.88 3.32
C SER A 385 -6.91 -12.00 2.10
N TYR A 386 -8.11 -12.05 1.53
CA TYR A 386 -8.53 -11.15 0.46
C TYR A 386 -8.51 -9.68 0.92
N LEU A 387 -9.14 -9.38 2.06
CA LEU A 387 -9.18 -8.02 2.63
C LEU A 387 -7.77 -7.51 2.94
N HIS A 388 -6.89 -8.36 3.46
CA HIS A 388 -5.50 -7.97 3.70
C HIS A 388 -4.76 -7.61 2.41
N ALA A 389 -4.83 -8.49 1.40
CA ALA A 389 -4.10 -8.29 0.14
C ALA A 389 -4.61 -7.09 -0.67
N ASN A 390 -5.90 -6.78 -0.59
CA ASN A 390 -6.54 -5.77 -1.45
C ASN A 390 -6.86 -4.45 -0.73
N CYS A 391 -6.96 -4.43 0.60
CA CYS A 391 -7.48 -3.27 1.34
C CYS A 391 -6.57 -2.80 2.49
N ALA A 392 -5.90 -3.70 3.21
CA ALA A 392 -5.23 -3.35 4.47
C ALA A 392 -4.10 -2.32 4.33
N HIS A 393 -3.44 -2.21 3.19
CA HIS A 393 -2.37 -1.21 3.01
C HIS A 393 -2.88 0.25 3.09
N CYS A 394 -4.17 0.49 2.81
CA CYS A 394 -4.83 1.78 3.03
C CYS A 394 -5.69 1.79 4.30
N HIS A 395 -6.25 0.64 4.68
CA HIS A 395 -7.13 0.45 5.83
C HIS A 395 -6.40 -0.22 6.98
N ILE A 396 -5.46 0.51 7.58
CA ILE A 396 -4.72 0.18 8.81
C ILE A 396 -4.83 1.38 9.75
N GLY A 397 -4.62 1.19 11.05
CA GLY A 397 -4.78 2.26 12.05
C GLY A 397 -4.08 3.60 11.75
N ALA A 398 -2.99 3.60 10.96
CA ALA A 398 -2.26 4.79 10.51
C ALA A 398 -2.35 5.06 8.99
N GLY A 399 -3.23 4.36 8.28
CA GLY A 399 -3.30 4.21 6.81
C GLY A 399 -3.52 5.47 5.99
N GLY A 400 -3.90 6.59 6.63
CA GLY A 400 -4.19 7.86 5.98
C GLY A 400 -5.32 7.74 4.95
N GLY A 401 -6.55 8.13 5.32
CA GLY A 401 -7.65 8.15 4.36
C GLY A 401 -8.99 7.77 4.97
N ASN A 402 -9.51 8.65 5.84
CA ASN A 402 -10.92 8.80 6.22
C ASN A 402 -11.76 7.60 6.73
N ALA A 403 -11.30 6.35 6.63
CA ALA A 403 -11.93 5.16 7.19
C ALA A 403 -11.12 4.71 8.41
N GLN A 404 -11.72 4.77 9.60
CA GLN A 404 -11.09 4.39 10.87
C GLN A 404 -10.99 2.87 11.07
N ILE A 405 -11.03 2.10 9.99
CA ILE A 405 -11.09 0.65 10.01
C ILE A 405 -9.70 0.04 9.82
N ASP A 406 -9.48 -1.11 10.44
CA ASP A 406 -8.24 -1.89 10.31
C ASP A 406 -8.55 -3.27 9.73
N LEU A 407 -8.07 -3.53 8.52
CA LEU A 407 -8.31 -4.76 7.76
C LEU A 407 -7.07 -5.67 7.72
N ALA A 408 -6.05 -5.41 8.55
CA ALA A 408 -4.87 -6.26 8.59
C ALA A 408 -5.22 -7.69 9.04
N PHE A 409 -4.49 -8.68 8.52
CA PHE A 409 -4.80 -10.08 8.79
C PHE A 409 -4.57 -10.48 10.24
N ALA A 410 -3.78 -9.74 11.03
CA ALA A 410 -3.62 -10.02 12.46
C ALA A 410 -4.69 -9.36 13.33
N THR A 411 -5.46 -8.42 12.80
CA THR A 411 -6.45 -7.64 13.55
C THR A 411 -7.64 -8.52 13.91
N LYS A 412 -8.02 -8.53 15.20
CA LYS A 412 -9.20 -9.25 15.68
C LYS A 412 -10.46 -8.60 15.13
N LEU A 413 -11.49 -9.39 14.88
CA LEU A 413 -12.79 -8.90 14.36
C LEU A 413 -13.35 -7.72 15.17
N SER A 414 -13.27 -7.77 16.50
CA SER A 414 -13.71 -6.70 17.40
C SER A 414 -12.91 -5.40 17.24
N ASP A 415 -11.66 -5.49 16.83
CA ASP A 415 -10.71 -4.37 16.79
C ASP A 415 -10.63 -3.74 15.40
N MET A 416 -11.27 -4.36 14.39
CA MET A 416 -11.31 -3.87 13.02
C MET A 416 -12.06 -2.54 12.89
N LYS A 417 -12.92 -2.18 13.87
CA LYS A 417 -13.80 -1.00 13.82
C LYS A 417 -14.64 -0.92 12.53
N ALA A 418 -15.06 -2.08 12.03
CA ALA A 418 -15.83 -2.20 10.79
C ALA A 418 -17.16 -2.94 10.99
N LEU A 419 -17.25 -3.80 12.00
CA LEU A 419 -18.44 -4.63 12.26
C LEU A 419 -19.53 -3.80 12.93
N ASP A 420 -20.70 -3.77 12.31
CA ASP A 420 -21.88 -2.99 12.72
C ASP A 420 -21.61 -1.48 12.94
N GLU A 421 -20.55 -0.97 12.31
CA GLU A 421 -20.21 0.46 12.33
C GLU A 421 -20.91 1.23 11.23
N ARG A 422 -21.30 2.48 11.48
CA ARG A 422 -21.96 3.33 10.47
C ARG A 422 -20.93 3.90 9.47
N PRO A 423 -21.22 3.87 8.15
CA PRO A 423 -20.34 4.47 7.15
C PRO A 423 -20.34 6.00 7.26
N LEU A 424 -19.16 6.62 7.13
CA LEU A 424 -19.01 8.08 7.22
C LEU A 424 -19.24 8.81 5.89
N HIS A 425 -18.93 8.18 4.76
CA HIS A 425 -18.84 8.91 3.47
C HIS A 425 -20.10 8.87 2.63
N ASP A 426 -20.54 7.66 2.31
CA ASP A 426 -21.67 7.44 1.42
C ASP A 426 -22.39 6.18 1.89
N THR A 427 -23.71 6.23 1.81
CA THR A 427 -24.61 5.13 2.13
C THR A 427 -25.02 4.37 0.89
N PHE A 428 -24.78 4.92 -0.32
CA PHE A 428 -25.21 4.34 -1.59
C PHE A 428 -26.72 4.06 -1.67
N GLY A 429 -27.52 4.83 -0.90
CA GLY A 429 -28.96 4.61 -0.79
C GLY A 429 -29.36 3.33 -0.07
N ILE A 430 -28.43 2.67 0.64
CA ILE A 430 -28.69 1.47 1.43
C ILE A 430 -29.40 1.88 2.74
N ASP A 431 -30.49 1.19 3.06
CA ASP A 431 -31.24 1.38 4.31
C ASP A 431 -30.49 0.81 5.52
N ASP A 432 -30.41 1.59 6.59
CA ASP A 432 -29.64 1.31 7.82
C ASP A 432 -28.23 0.71 7.54
N PRO A 433 -27.39 1.43 6.80
CA PRO A 433 -26.15 0.88 6.27
C PRO A 433 -25.11 0.71 7.38
N ARG A 434 -24.27 -0.32 7.22
CA ARG A 434 -23.07 -0.55 8.02
C ARG A 434 -21.86 -0.71 7.11
N ILE A 435 -20.67 -0.47 7.64
CA ILE A 435 -19.43 -0.80 6.93
C ILE A 435 -19.43 -2.30 6.61
N ILE A 436 -19.62 -3.13 7.64
CA ILE A 436 -19.97 -4.55 7.52
C ILE A 436 -21.16 -4.80 8.46
N ALA A 437 -22.30 -5.24 7.94
CA ALA A 437 -23.47 -5.64 8.73
C ALA A 437 -23.44 -7.16 8.93
N PRO A 438 -23.12 -7.67 10.14
CA PRO A 438 -23.05 -9.11 10.38
C PRO A 438 -24.37 -9.82 10.04
N GLY A 439 -24.29 -10.90 9.27
CA GLY A 439 -25.45 -11.68 8.83
C GLY A 439 -26.40 -10.96 7.87
N ASP A 440 -26.00 -9.82 7.29
CA ASP A 440 -26.80 -9.05 6.32
C ASP A 440 -25.92 -8.38 5.26
N PRO A 441 -25.55 -9.10 4.18
CA PRO A 441 -24.74 -8.55 3.10
C PRO A 441 -25.35 -7.32 2.43
N ARG A 442 -26.68 -7.22 2.37
CA ARG A 442 -27.38 -6.13 1.66
C ARG A 442 -27.21 -4.79 2.35
N ARG A 443 -27.01 -4.79 3.68
CA ARG A 443 -26.71 -3.58 4.46
C ARG A 443 -25.22 -3.25 4.55
N SER A 444 -24.34 -4.03 3.92
CA SER A 444 -22.89 -3.90 4.04
C SER A 444 -22.28 -3.05 2.91
N VAL A 445 -21.85 -1.84 3.26
CA VAL A 445 -21.20 -0.90 2.33
C VAL A 445 -19.88 -1.45 1.79
N LEU A 446 -19.11 -2.20 2.57
CA LEU A 446 -17.86 -2.81 2.10
C LEU A 446 -18.12 -3.72 0.90
N LEU A 447 -19.14 -4.59 0.98
CA LEU A 447 -19.49 -5.49 -0.11
C LEU A 447 -19.91 -4.72 -1.37
N HIS A 448 -20.72 -3.67 -1.20
CA HIS A 448 -21.11 -2.79 -2.30
C HIS A 448 -19.90 -2.15 -2.99
N ARG A 449 -18.93 -1.65 -2.23
CA ARG A 449 -17.73 -1.01 -2.78
C ARG A 449 -16.80 -1.99 -3.52
N VAL A 450 -16.72 -3.24 -3.05
CA VAL A 450 -15.92 -4.30 -3.70
C VAL A 450 -16.56 -4.76 -5.02
N SER A 451 -17.89 -4.70 -5.13
CA SER A 451 -18.65 -5.21 -6.28
C SER A 451 -18.81 -4.24 -7.45
N ILE A 452 -18.43 -2.98 -7.30
CA ILE A 452 -18.58 -1.95 -8.35
C ILE A 452 -17.23 -1.47 -8.87
N ARG A 453 -17.22 -0.95 -10.09
CA ARG A 453 -16.08 -0.22 -10.66
C ARG A 453 -16.51 1.13 -11.24
N ASP A 454 -17.10 1.93 -10.37
CA ASP A 454 -17.61 3.27 -10.64
C ASP A 454 -17.36 4.16 -9.39
N ARG A 455 -18.01 5.31 -9.31
CA ARG A 455 -17.95 6.23 -8.18
C ARG A 455 -18.15 5.50 -6.85
N GLY A 456 -17.13 5.53 -6.00
CA GLY A 456 -17.13 4.88 -4.70
C GLY A 456 -16.52 3.48 -4.66
N GLN A 457 -16.00 2.97 -5.78
CA GLN A 457 -15.29 1.69 -5.86
C GLN A 457 -14.14 1.57 -4.84
N MET A 458 -13.88 0.33 -4.43
CA MET A 458 -12.66 -0.05 -3.72
C MET A 458 -12.07 -1.35 -4.30
N PRO A 459 -10.75 -1.42 -4.54
CA PRO A 459 -9.75 -0.34 -4.42
C PRO A 459 -9.99 0.82 -5.40
N GLN A 460 -9.49 2.02 -5.08
CA GLN A 460 -9.73 3.22 -5.89
C GLN A 460 -8.96 3.22 -7.23
N LEU A 461 -7.86 2.47 -7.30
CA LEU A 461 -6.99 2.35 -8.47
C LEU A 461 -6.62 0.88 -8.74
N ALA A 462 -5.87 0.65 -9.83
CA ALA A 462 -5.31 -0.64 -10.25
C ALA A 462 -6.30 -1.73 -10.71
N THR A 463 -7.61 -1.48 -10.68
CA THR A 463 -8.62 -2.44 -11.14
C THR A 463 -9.73 -1.72 -11.91
N THR A 464 -10.17 -2.35 -12.99
CA THR A 464 -11.27 -1.88 -13.86
C THR A 464 -12.46 -2.84 -13.83
N ARG A 465 -12.28 -4.05 -13.28
CA ARG A 465 -13.33 -5.06 -13.12
C ARG A 465 -13.47 -5.51 -11.67
N PRO A 466 -14.72 -5.74 -11.20
CA PRO A 466 -14.95 -6.44 -9.94
C PRO A 466 -14.39 -7.85 -9.99
N ASP A 467 -13.81 -8.29 -8.88
CA ASP A 467 -13.45 -9.68 -8.68
C ASP A 467 -14.70 -10.45 -8.25
N ALA A 468 -15.40 -11.06 -9.22
CA ALA A 468 -16.66 -11.77 -8.96
C ALA A 468 -16.52 -12.89 -7.93
N LYS A 469 -15.36 -13.59 -7.89
CA LYS A 469 -15.10 -14.66 -6.92
C LYS A 469 -14.94 -14.08 -5.52
N ALA A 470 -14.21 -12.98 -5.39
CA ALA A 470 -14.05 -12.33 -4.10
C ALA A 470 -15.32 -11.64 -3.61
N VAL A 471 -16.14 -11.05 -4.49
CA VAL A 471 -17.46 -10.52 -4.12
C VAL A 471 -18.30 -11.61 -3.47
N LYS A 472 -18.37 -12.79 -4.09
CA LYS A 472 -19.09 -13.96 -3.54
C LYS A 472 -18.48 -14.43 -2.21
N LEU A 473 -17.15 -14.47 -2.11
CA LEU A 473 -16.44 -14.84 -0.87
C LEU A 473 -16.79 -13.89 0.29
N ILE A 474 -16.76 -12.58 0.05
CA ILE A 474 -17.06 -11.57 1.05
C ILE A 474 -18.55 -11.59 1.41
N GLU A 475 -19.45 -11.76 0.43
CA GLU A 475 -20.88 -11.95 0.68
C GLU A 475 -21.12 -13.14 1.61
N GLN A 476 -20.60 -14.32 1.27
CA GLN A 476 -20.70 -15.52 2.09
C GLN A 476 -20.13 -15.32 3.49
N TRP A 477 -18.96 -14.70 3.61
CA TRP A 477 -18.35 -14.43 4.90
C TRP A 477 -19.25 -13.55 5.77
N ILE A 478 -19.82 -12.48 5.20
CA ILE A 478 -20.73 -11.58 5.91
C ILE A 478 -21.99 -12.31 6.38
N GLU A 479 -22.58 -13.19 5.56
CA GLU A 479 -23.74 -14.01 5.94
C GLU A 479 -23.47 -14.89 7.16
N HIS A 480 -22.24 -15.37 7.31
CA HIS A 480 -21.83 -16.26 8.41
C HIS A 480 -21.37 -15.52 9.67
N LEU A 481 -21.23 -14.20 9.64
CA LEU A 481 -20.89 -13.43 10.83
C LEU A 481 -22.06 -13.42 11.83
N ALA A 482 -21.75 -13.64 13.10
CA ALA A 482 -22.75 -13.58 14.17
C ALA A 482 -23.35 -12.18 14.27
N LYS A 483 -24.68 -12.09 14.30
CA LYS A 483 -25.39 -10.82 14.54
C LYS A 483 -25.09 -10.33 15.96
N PRO A 484 -24.84 -9.03 16.17
CA PRO A 484 -24.78 -8.47 17.51
C PRO A 484 -26.08 -8.81 18.25
N GLU A 485 -25.99 -9.20 19.51
CA GLU A 485 -27.18 -9.36 20.35
C GLU A 485 -27.90 -7.99 20.40
N ALA A 486 -29.19 -7.97 20.07
CA ALA A 486 -29.96 -6.74 20.10
C ALA A 486 -29.96 -6.18 21.53
N GLU A 487 -29.45 -4.96 21.72
CA GLU A 487 -29.59 -4.28 23.01
C GLU A 487 -31.08 -4.26 23.41
N PRO A 488 -31.42 -4.67 24.65
CA PRO A 488 -32.79 -4.57 25.11
C PRO A 488 -33.20 -3.10 25.05
N LYS A 489 -34.23 -2.81 24.25
CA LYS A 489 -34.81 -1.47 24.12
C LYS A 489 -35.02 -0.90 25.53
N PRO A 490 -34.54 0.31 25.85
CA PRO A 490 -34.84 0.92 27.13
C PRO A 490 -36.35 0.98 27.28
N ASN A 491 -36.85 0.30 28.32
CA ASN A 491 -38.27 0.30 28.67
C ASN A 491 -38.75 1.75 28.66
N ALA A 492 -39.80 2.02 27.88
CA ALA A 492 -40.50 3.29 27.92
C ALA A 492 -40.91 3.55 29.38
N VAL A 493 -40.17 4.45 30.05
CA VAL A 493 -40.53 4.91 31.39
C VAL A 493 -41.92 5.51 31.27
N GLY A 494 -42.85 4.90 31.99
CA GLY A 494 -44.27 5.18 31.90
C GLY A 494 -44.57 6.67 31.97
N ALA A 495 -45.33 7.14 31.00
CA ALA A 495 -46.09 8.36 31.12
C ALA A 495 -47.00 8.23 32.37
N LYS A 496 -46.59 8.82 33.48
CA LYS A 496 -47.52 9.12 34.56
C LYS A 496 -48.49 10.16 34.04
N ALA A 497 -49.71 9.72 33.82
CA ALA A 497 -50.87 10.57 33.59
C ALA A 497 -51.04 11.53 34.79
N ASN A 498 -50.93 12.83 34.54
CA ASN A 498 -51.55 13.83 35.40
C ASN A 498 -53.04 13.87 35.04
N GLY A 499 -53.87 13.30 35.91
CA GLY A 499 -55.32 13.41 35.85
C GLY A 499 -55.82 14.43 36.88
N GLN A 500 -56.67 15.32 36.38
CA GLN A 500 -57.65 16.22 37.03
C GLN A 500 -57.16 17.31 37.97
#